data_AF-F2T4U0-F1
#
_entry.id   AF-F2T4U0-F1
#
_cell.length_a   1.000
_cell.length_b   1.000
_cell.length_c   1.000
_cell.angle_alpha   90.00
_cell.angle_beta   90.00
_cell.angle_gamma   90.00
#
_symmetry.space_group_name_H-M   'P 1'
#
loop_
_entity.id
_entity.type
_entity.pdbx_description
1 polymer ?
#
loop_
_entity_poly.entity_id
_entity_poly.type
_entity_poly.pdbx_seq_one_letter_code
_entity_poly.pdbx_strand_id
1 'polypeptide(L)'
;MKSPSPTTRSKTPIFLLKTKSTPQDGYEEYFSASGCYDPIFVPVLEHKFRNASLRRVRDLFVSGKIREQYGGLIFTSQRAVEGFARIIMDEVGETASTKASESLLLYSVGPATYRSLNILRESHLPHSQLMGHDAGTGEILAHIILDHYNANHSSRRRSHADRERRAADEDADGCEKTTAKRTKLPLLFLIGEQHRDIIPKTLMADTLPPETRIEVEELIVYETGVMESFEDMFAAALGDARARRRLESGSSGGADGGENVNSSERPMWVVVFSPTGCEAMLRTLGVLPGGEGGEEEKEKKARRIERALRDCYIATIGPTTRDHLRERYGVEPDVCAEIPSPEGVGKGIEKFLLEKRGR
;
A
#
# COMPACT_ATOMS: atom_id res chain seq x y z
N MET A 1 -54.05 14.32 17.91
CA MET A 1 -53.51 12.96 17.66
C MET A 1 -52.18 13.15 16.94
N LYS A 2 -51.05 12.98 17.65
CA LYS A 2 -49.73 13.01 17.02
C LYS A 2 -49.51 11.67 16.31
N SER A 3 -49.21 11.72 15.02
CA SER A 3 -48.79 10.57 14.24
C SER A 3 -47.56 9.91 14.88
N PRO A 4 -47.47 8.57 14.90
CA PRO A 4 -46.27 7.90 15.38
C PRO A 4 -45.12 8.18 14.41
N SER A 5 -43.98 8.62 14.94
CA SER A 5 -42.70 8.72 14.24
C SER A 5 -42.31 7.35 13.66
N PRO A 6 -41.67 7.28 12.48
CA PRO A 6 -41.25 6.01 11.90
C PRO A 6 -40.22 5.37 12.83
N THR A 7 -40.54 4.20 13.39
CA THR A 7 -39.58 3.33 14.07
C THR A 7 -38.46 3.02 13.09
N THR A 8 -37.31 3.68 13.23
CA THR A 8 -36.11 3.35 12.48
C THR A 8 -35.74 1.91 12.86
N ARG A 9 -35.91 0.99 11.92
CA ARG A 9 -35.48 -0.40 12.08
C ARG A 9 -34.00 -0.38 12.45
N SER A 10 -33.63 -0.99 13.57
CA SER A 10 -32.22 -1.08 13.95
C SER A 10 -31.40 -1.69 12.81
N LYS A 11 -30.19 -1.20 12.58
CA LYS A 11 -29.33 -1.65 11.48
C LYS A 11 -28.27 -2.60 12.02
N THR A 12 -27.85 -3.56 11.19
CA THR A 12 -26.81 -4.53 11.52
C THR A 12 -25.44 -3.89 11.30
N PRO A 13 -24.59 -3.72 12.33
CA PRO A 13 -23.27 -3.14 12.14
C PRO A 13 -22.40 -4.01 11.24
N ILE A 14 -21.76 -3.40 10.24
CA ILE A 14 -20.77 -4.04 9.38
C ILE A 14 -19.49 -3.21 9.35
N PHE A 15 -18.46 -3.70 10.05
CA PHE A 15 -17.13 -3.11 10.09
C PHE A 15 -16.37 -3.47 8.82
N LEU A 16 -16.02 -2.46 8.03
CA LEU A 16 -15.23 -2.60 6.83
C LEU A 16 -13.79 -2.22 7.17
N LEU A 17 -12.91 -3.22 7.32
CA LEU A 17 -11.51 -3.02 7.66
C LEU A 17 -10.71 -2.59 6.42
N LYS A 18 -11.02 -1.39 5.93
CA LYS A 18 -10.37 -0.71 4.81
C LYS A 18 -10.53 0.80 4.96
N THR A 19 -9.65 1.54 4.30
CA THR A 19 -9.84 2.98 4.10
C THR A 19 -11.01 3.21 3.15
N LYS A 20 -11.94 4.11 3.52
CA LYS A 20 -13.07 4.50 2.67
C LYS A 20 -12.58 5.18 1.39
N SER A 21 -13.05 4.70 0.24
CA SER A 21 -12.76 5.32 -1.06
C SER A 21 -13.50 6.64 -1.22
N THR A 22 -12.88 7.61 -1.91
CA THR A 22 -13.46 8.93 -2.22
C THR A 22 -13.48 9.19 -3.71
N PRO A 23 -14.51 9.87 -4.27
CA PRO A 23 -15.63 10.50 -3.56
C PRO A 23 -16.75 9.53 -3.13
N GLN A 24 -16.78 8.32 -3.69
CA GLN A 24 -17.81 7.31 -3.42
C GLN A 24 -17.16 5.94 -3.20
N ASP A 25 -17.71 5.17 -2.24
CA ASP A 25 -17.25 3.81 -1.93
C ASP A 25 -18.34 2.79 -2.25
N GLY A 26 -18.04 1.83 -3.12
CA GLY A 26 -19.01 0.82 -3.54
C GLY A 26 -19.51 -0.09 -2.41
N TYR A 27 -18.72 -0.29 -1.34
CA TYR A 27 -19.17 -1.06 -0.17
C TYR A 27 -20.18 -0.26 0.66
N GLU A 28 -19.96 1.05 0.81
CA GLU A 28 -20.92 1.92 1.49
C GLU A 28 -22.25 1.94 0.76
N GLU A 29 -22.22 2.16 -0.55
CA GLU A 29 -23.41 2.19 -1.40
C GLU A 29 -24.18 0.87 -1.33
N TYR A 30 -23.48 -0.25 -1.53
CA TYR A 30 -24.09 -1.58 -1.53
C TYR A 30 -24.74 -1.93 -0.19
N PHE A 31 -24.00 -1.81 0.93
CA PHE A 31 -24.54 -2.23 2.23
C PHE A 31 -25.59 -1.25 2.77
N SER A 32 -25.49 0.03 2.43
CA SER A 32 -26.50 1.03 2.81
C SER A 32 -27.80 0.89 2.01
N ALA A 33 -27.75 0.41 0.76
CA ALA A 33 -28.91 0.34 -0.14
C ALA A 33 -30.10 -0.47 0.42
N SER A 34 -29.81 -1.55 1.15
CA SER A 34 -30.85 -2.40 1.77
C SER A 34 -31.53 -1.75 2.99
N GLY A 35 -30.91 -0.74 3.60
CA GLY A 35 -31.30 -0.19 4.89
C GLY A 35 -31.13 -1.17 6.07
N CYS A 36 -30.62 -2.38 5.84
CA CYS A 36 -30.45 -3.43 6.85
C CYS A 36 -29.10 -3.38 7.56
N TYR A 37 -28.10 -2.73 6.96
CA TYR A 37 -26.73 -2.65 7.47
C TYR A 37 -26.33 -1.20 7.79
N ASP A 38 -25.39 -1.07 8.72
CA ASP A 38 -24.72 0.18 9.11
C ASP A 38 -23.21 0.03 8.82
N PRO A 39 -22.72 0.50 7.65
CA PRO A 39 -21.32 0.38 7.27
C PRO A 39 -20.41 1.30 8.10
N ILE A 40 -19.41 0.72 8.74
CA ILE A 40 -18.45 1.43 9.59
C ILE A 40 -17.04 1.15 9.03
N PHE A 41 -16.40 2.17 8.47
CA PHE A 41 -15.04 2.04 7.93
C PHE A 41 -14.01 2.20 9.04
N VAL A 42 -13.11 1.22 9.14
CA VAL A 42 -11.96 1.28 10.04
C VAL A 42 -10.69 1.17 9.19
N PRO A 43 -9.97 2.28 8.97
CA PRO A 43 -8.75 2.28 8.20
C PRO A 43 -7.68 1.38 8.83
N VAL A 44 -7.09 0.48 8.03
CA VAL A 44 -6.13 -0.53 8.52
C VAL A 44 -4.70 -0.20 8.16
N LEU A 45 -4.46 0.35 6.97
CA LEU A 45 -3.12 0.50 6.42
C LEU A 45 -2.64 1.93 6.50
N GLU A 46 -1.41 2.12 6.94
CA GLU A 46 -0.65 3.37 6.75
C GLU A 46 0.61 3.13 5.94
N HIS A 47 1.03 4.20 5.26
CA HIS A 47 2.32 4.25 4.60
C HIS A 47 3.25 5.15 5.42
N LYS A 48 4.32 4.59 5.96
CA LYS A 48 5.34 5.34 6.71
C LYS A 48 6.54 5.59 5.82
N PHE A 49 6.92 6.85 5.67
CA PHE A 49 8.14 7.22 4.97
C PHE A 49 9.37 6.87 5.82
N ARG A 50 10.33 6.16 5.23
CA ARG A 50 11.63 5.88 5.86
C ARG A 50 12.50 7.12 5.79
N ASN A 51 12.38 7.97 6.81
CA ASN A 51 13.07 9.26 6.87
C ASN A 51 14.59 9.13 6.70
N ALA A 52 15.22 8.05 7.18
CA ALA A 52 16.66 7.82 6.99
C ALA A 52 17.03 7.65 5.50
N SER A 53 16.26 6.85 4.75
CA SER A 53 16.45 6.66 3.32
C SER A 53 16.21 7.94 2.53
N LEU A 54 15.13 8.65 2.84
CA LEU A 54 14.81 9.93 2.19
C LEU A 54 15.87 11.01 2.48
N ARG A 55 16.40 11.07 3.70
CA ARG A 55 17.53 11.96 4.03
C ARG A 55 18.78 11.63 3.22
N ARG A 56 19.09 10.35 3.00
CA ARG A 56 20.19 9.96 2.11
C ARG A 56 20.00 10.50 0.70
N VAL A 57 18.78 10.40 0.15
CA VAL A 57 18.47 10.98 -1.18
C VAL A 57 18.65 12.50 -1.15
N ARG A 58 18.12 13.19 -0.15
CA ARG A 58 18.33 14.63 0.03
C ARG A 58 19.81 15.00 0.06
N ASP A 59 20.63 14.27 0.81
CA ASP A 59 22.07 14.53 0.94
C ASP A 59 22.80 14.38 -0.40
N LEU A 60 22.39 13.44 -1.25
CA LEU A 60 22.91 13.30 -2.61
C LEU A 60 22.59 14.53 -3.47
N PHE A 61 21.40 15.11 -3.32
CA PHE A 61 21.02 16.34 -4.03
C PHE A 61 21.78 17.57 -3.50
N VAL A 62 21.79 17.77 -2.18
CA VAL A 62 22.44 18.93 -1.54
C VAL A 62 23.95 18.93 -1.78
N SER A 63 24.59 17.77 -1.70
CA SER A 63 26.03 17.65 -1.97
C SER A 63 26.40 17.66 -3.46
N GLY A 64 25.42 17.60 -4.36
CA GLY A 64 25.63 17.47 -5.81
C GLY A 64 26.06 16.08 -6.28
N LYS A 65 26.33 15.14 -5.36
CA LYS A 65 26.80 13.78 -5.65
C LYS A 65 25.79 12.93 -6.41
N ILE A 66 24.50 13.30 -6.41
CA ILE A 66 23.45 12.57 -7.15
C ILE A 66 23.84 12.37 -8.62
N ARG A 67 24.46 13.37 -9.25
CA ARG A 67 24.87 13.32 -10.68
C ARG A 67 26.17 12.55 -10.92
N GLU A 68 26.99 12.40 -9.88
CA GLU A 68 28.27 11.71 -9.94
C GLU A 68 28.11 10.22 -9.68
N GLN A 69 27.14 9.86 -8.82
CA GLN A 69 26.91 8.49 -8.38
C GLN A 69 25.81 7.79 -9.15
N TYR A 70 24.80 8.52 -9.65
CA TYR A 70 23.63 7.91 -10.29
C TYR A 70 23.33 8.54 -11.64
N GLY A 71 22.98 7.68 -12.59
CA GLY A 71 22.57 8.07 -13.94
C GLY A 71 21.10 8.47 -14.05
N GLY A 72 20.29 8.12 -13.05
CA GLY A 72 18.87 8.39 -13.02
C GLY A 72 18.17 7.73 -11.83
N LEU A 73 16.88 8.05 -11.70
CA LEU A 73 15.98 7.56 -10.66
C LEU A 73 14.83 6.77 -11.27
N ILE A 74 14.42 5.69 -10.61
CA ILE A 74 13.29 4.85 -11.00
C ILE A 74 12.20 4.92 -9.92
N PHE A 75 10.94 4.99 -10.34
CA PHE A 75 9.75 5.03 -9.47
C PHE A 75 8.66 4.07 -9.97
N THR A 76 8.29 3.07 -9.17
CA THR A 76 7.16 2.17 -9.46
C THR A 76 5.93 2.45 -8.61
N SER A 77 6.02 3.42 -7.70
CA SER A 77 4.97 3.75 -6.73
C SER A 77 4.77 5.25 -6.60
N GLN A 78 3.50 5.68 -6.63
CA GLN A 78 3.13 7.07 -6.34
C GLN A 78 3.59 7.48 -4.92
N ARG A 79 3.59 6.56 -3.94
CA ARG A 79 4.07 6.86 -2.58
C ARG A 79 5.56 7.17 -2.56
N ALA A 80 6.37 6.46 -3.34
CA ALA A 80 7.79 6.79 -3.47
C ALA A 80 8.00 8.20 -4.07
N VAL A 81 7.17 8.57 -5.06
CA VAL A 81 7.18 9.93 -5.63
C VAL A 81 6.79 10.98 -4.59
N GLU A 82 5.78 10.74 -3.76
CA GLU A 82 5.37 11.68 -2.71
C GLU A 82 6.46 11.90 -1.66
N GLY A 83 7.09 10.82 -1.17
CA GLY A 83 8.20 10.92 -0.22
C GLY A 83 9.41 11.66 -0.82
N PHE A 84 9.68 11.42 -2.10
CA PHE A 84 10.70 12.14 -2.86
C PHE A 84 10.34 13.62 -3.07
N ALA A 85 9.10 13.92 -3.44
CA ALA A 85 8.62 15.29 -3.62
C ALA A 85 8.78 16.11 -2.34
N ARG A 86 8.43 15.53 -1.18
CA ARG A 86 8.58 16.19 0.11
C ARG A 86 10.03 16.64 0.36
N ILE A 87 11.01 15.77 0.14
CA ILE A 87 12.41 16.17 0.35
C ILE A 87 12.87 17.22 -0.66
N ILE A 88 12.43 17.13 -1.93
CA ILE A 88 12.87 18.07 -2.95
C ILE A 88 12.26 19.46 -2.73
N MET A 89 10.99 19.52 -2.33
CA MET A 89 10.29 20.79 -2.10
C MET A 89 10.69 21.46 -0.79
N ASP A 90 10.80 20.67 0.30
CA ASP A 90 10.93 21.22 1.65
C ASP A 90 12.39 21.35 2.10
N GLU A 91 13.28 20.48 1.61
CA GLU A 91 14.64 20.33 2.16
C GLU A 91 15.75 20.59 1.13
N VAL A 92 15.50 20.35 -0.17
CA VAL A 92 16.48 20.62 -1.23
C VAL A 92 16.26 22.03 -1.76
N GLY A 93 17.18 22.95 -1.47
CA GLY A 93 17.11 24.32 -2.00
C GLY A 93 17.06 24.35 -3.53
N GLU A 94 16.35 25.33 -4.10
CA GLU A 94 16.07 25.48 -5.54
C GLU A 94 17.34 25.43 -6.42
N THR A 95 18.44 26.01 -5.95
CA THR A 95 19.73 25.97 -6.67
C THR A 95 20.27 24.55 -6.79
N ALA A 96 20.16 23.75 -5.72
CA ALA A 96 20.65 22.38 -5.71
C ALA A 96 19.75 21.47 -6.56
N SER A 97 18.43 21.62 -6.49
CA SER A 97 17.48 20.84 -7.30
C SER A 97 17.65 21.13 -8.80
N THR A 98 17.74 22.41 -9.17
CA THR A 98 17.92 22.84 -10.56
C THR A 98 19.23 22.29 -11.13
N LYS A 99 20.33 22.44 -10.39
CA LYS A 99 21.65 21.91 -10.79
C LYS A 99 21.67 20.39 -10.88
N ALA A 100 20.95 19.69 -10.00
CA ALA A 100 20.80 18.25 -10.05
C ALA A 100 20.05 17.81 -11.32
N SER A 101 19.06 18.59 -11.76
CA SER A 101 18.17 18.24 -12.87
C SER A 101 18.84 18.20 -14.26
N GLU A 102 19.93 18.94 -14.48
CA GLU A 102 20.59 19.11 -15.80
C GLU A 102 20.99 17.79 -16.51
N SER A 103 21.26 16.74 -15.75
CA SER A 103 21.69 15.45 -16.29
C SER A 103 20.88 14.27 -15.76
N LEU A 104 19.82 14.54 -14.99
CA LEU A 104 19.05 13.53 -14.27
C LEU A 104 17.98 12.93 -15.17
N LEU A 105 17.95 11.61 -15.23
CA LEU A 105 16.92 10.84 -15.91
C LEU A 105 15.93 10.30 -14.87
N LEU A 106 14.64 10.43 -15.15
CA LEU A 106 13.55 9.97 -14.31
C LEU A 106 12.74 8.92 -15.07
N TYR A 107 12.43 7.81 -14.41
CA TYR A 107 11.68 6.70 -14.98
C TYR A 107 10.51 6.37 -14.06
N SER A 108 9.32 6.16 -14.63
CA SER A 108 8.12 5.84 -13.86
C SER A 108 7.29 4.71 -14.47
N VAL A 109 6.67 3.87 -13.64
CA VAL A 109 5.67 2.88 -14.09
C VAL A 109 4.28 3.47 -13.96
N GLY A 110 3.57 3.50 -15.08
CA GLY A 110 2.15 3.76 -15.18
C GLY A 110 1.78 5.25 -15.19
N PRO A 111 0.61 5.60 -15.78
CA PRO A 111 0.20 7.00 -15.92
C PRO A 111 0.03 7.75 -14.59
N ALA A 112 -0.36 7.07 -13.51
CA ALA A 112 -0.57 7.70 -12.20
C ALA A 112 0.75 8.20 -11.59
N THR A 113 1.75 7.32 -11.52
CA THR A 113 3.09 7.65 -11.03
C THR A 113 3.75 8.70 -11.91
N TYR A 114 3.64 8.56 -13.24
CA TYR A 114 4.17 9.53 -14.20
C TYR A 114 3.61 10.93 -13.95
N ARG A 115 2.28 11.07 -13.84
CA ARG A 115 1.65 12.39 -13.59
C ARG A 115 2.16 13.02 -12.29
N SER A 116 2.22 12.24 -11.21
CA SER A 116 2.71 12.73 -9.92
C SER A 116 4.16 13.22 -10.01
N LEU A 117 5.02 12.48 -10.73
CA LEU A 117 6.43 12.83 -10.87
C LEU A 117 6.65 13.99 -11.84
N ASN A 118 5.82 14.11 -12.88
CA ASN A 118 5.91 15.21 -13.85
C ASN A 118 5.61 16.57 -13.21
N ILE A 119 4.66 16.64 -12.27
CA ILE A 119 4.37 17.87 -11.51
C ILE A 119 5.60 18.35 -10.74
N LEU A 120 6.30 17.44 -10.05
CA LEU A 120 7.54 17.75 -9.35
C LEU A 120 8.65 18.15 -10.33
N ARG A 121 8.76 17.45 -11.46
CA ARG A 121 9.73 17.76 -12.50
C ARG A 121 9.58 19.18 -13.03
N GLU A 122 8.38 19.57 -13.42
CA GLU A 122 8.10 20.88 -14.01
C GLU A 122 8.39 22.03 -13.04
N SER A 123 8.21 21.79 -11.74
CA SER A 123 8.37 22.81 -10.71
C SER A 123 9.79 22.87 -10.13
N HIS A 124 10.46 21.74 -9.89
CA HIS A 124 11.71 21.70 -9.12
C HIS A 124 12.88 21.01 -9.84
N LEU A 125 12.63 20.27 -10.94
CA LEU A 125 13.66 19.56 -11.72
C LEU A 125 13.53 19.83 -13.23
N PRO A 126 13.52 21.10 -13.68
CA PRO A 126 13.06 21.49 -15.01
C PRO A 126 13.87 20.89 -16.17
N HIS A 127 15.16 20.59 -15.95
CA HIS A 127 16.04 20.05 -16.98
C HIS A 127 16.07 18.52 -17.03
N SER A 128 15.38 17.84 -16.12
CA SER A 128 15.33 16.37 -16.11
C SER A 128 14.50 15.84 -17.28
N GLN A 129 14.82 14.63 -17.73
CA GLN A 129 13.99 13.89 -18.69
C GLN A 129 13.16 12.85 -17.96
N LEU A 130 11.88 12.75 -18.27
CA LEU A 130 10.96 11.80 -17.65
C LEU A 130 10.41 10.82 -18.69
N MET A 131 10.54 9.52 -18.40
CA MET A 131 10.11 8.42 -19.27
C MET A 131 9.13 7.49 -18.55
N GLY A 132 8.40 6.70 -19.34
CA GLY A 132 7.54 5.62 -18.83
C GLY A 132 6.05 5.98 -18.67
N HIS A 133 5.57 7.01 -19.34
CA HIS A 133 4.15 7.39 -19.33
C HIS A 133 3.22 6.20 -19.63
N ASP A 134 3.54 5.46 -20.70
CA ASP A 134 2.78 4.30 -21.19
C ASP A 134 3.31 2.97 -20.64
N ALA A 135 4.27 2.99 -19.72
CA ALA A 135 4.84 1.78 -19.16
C ALA A 135 3.90 1.20 -18.11
N GLY A 136 2.95 0.35 -18.53
CA GLY A 136 1.96 -0.25 -17.63
C GLY A 136 2.53 -1.24 -16.61
N THR A 137 3.75 -1.74 -16.82
CA THR A 137 4.43 -2.71 -15.94
C THR A 137 5.91 -2.39 -15.79
N GLY A 138 6.54 -2.95 -14.75
CA GLY A 138 8.00 -2.86 -14.57
C GLY A 138 8.78 -3.47 -15.73
N GLU A 139 8.27 -4.52 -16.37
CA GLU A 139 8.92 -5.14 -17.54
C GLU A 139 8.99 -4.19 -18.74
N ILE A 140 7.86 -3.54 -19.06
CA ILE A 140 7.80 -2.56 -20.15
C ILE A 140 8.75 -1.40 -19.85
N LEU A 141 8.75 -0.91 -18.60
CA LEU A 141 9.66 0.16 -18.20
C LEU A 141 11.13 -0.25 -18.31
N ALA A 142 11.48 -1.49 -17.93
CA ALA A 142 12.86 -1.97 -18.00
C ALA A 142 13.39 -1.93 -19.44
N HIS A 143 12.60 -2.34 -20.42
CA HIS A 143 12.99 -2.23 -21.84
C HIS A 143 13.16 -0.76 -22.28
N ILE A 144 12.23 0.13 -21.89
CA ILE A 144 12.36 1.56 -22.14
C ILE A 144 13.66 2.11 -21.52
N ILE A 145 14.01 1.69 -20.30
CA ILE A 145 15.25 2.09 -19.63
C ILE A 145 16.48 1.59 -20.41
N LEU A 146 16.50 0.32 -20.81
CA LEU A 146 17.61 -0.25 -21.59
C LEU A 146 17.89 0.57 -22.85
N ASP A 147 16.85 0.90 -23.63
CA ASP A 147 17.03 1.64 -24.87
C ASP A 147 17.44 3.09 -24.59
N HIS A 148 16.69 3.78 -23.72
CA HIS A 148 16.88 5.20 -23.45
C HIS A 148 18.22 5.50 -22.77
N TYR A 149 18.59 4.71 -21.76
CA TYR A 149 19.80 4.96 -20.98
C TYR A 149 21.06 4.66 -21.79
N ASN A 150 21.05 3.57 -22.57
CA ASN A 150 22.18 3.19 -23.41
C ASN A 150 22.40 4.19 -24.57
N ALA A 151 21.32 4.71 -25.17
CA ALA A 151 21.41 5.75 -26.18
C ALA A 151 22.04 7.04 -25.60
N ASN A 152 21.57 7.50 -24.44
CA ASN A 152 22.10 8.69 -23.78
C ASN A 152 23.58 8.53 -23.38
N HIS A 153 23.95 7.36 -22.84
CA HIS A 153 25.33 7.07 -22.47
C HIS A 153 26.27 7.06 -23.69
N SER A 154 25.82 6.46 -24.80
CA SER A 154 26.60 6.43 -26.05
C SER A 154 26.83 7.82 -26.62
N SER A 155 25.80 8.67 -26.60
CA SER A 155 25.90 10.07 -27.05
C SER A 155 26.85 10.90 -26.19
N ARG A 156 26.80 10.74 -24.85
CA ARG A 156 27.74 11.41 -23.93
C ARG A 156 29.18 10.97 -24.13
N ARG A 157 29.42 9.70 -24.44
CA ARG A 157 30.78 9.20 -24.75
C ARG A 157 31.33 9.78 -26.04
N ARG A 158 30.51 9.90 -27.09
CA ARG A 158 30.92 10.49 -28.38
C ARG A 158 31.27 11.97 -28.23
N SER A 159 30.41 12.76 -27.58
CA SER A 159 30.67 14.19 -27.40
C SER A 159 31.91 14.48 -26.56
N HIS A 160 32.22 13.62 -25.58
CA HIS A 160 33.46 13.74 -24.78
C HIS A 160 34.71 13.36 -25.59
N ALA A 161 34.64 12.27 -26.37
CA ALA A 161 35.73 11.85 -27.23
C ALA A 161 36.05 12.89 -28.31
N ASP A 162 35.03 13.56 -28.87
CA ASP A 162 35.22 14.64 -29.85
C ASP A 162 35.85 15.89 -29.22
N ARG A 163 35.49 16.23 -27.97
CA ARG A 163 36.12 17.32 -27.22
C ARG A 163 37.58 17.02 -26.87
N GLU A 164 37.88 15.80 -26.45
CA GLU A 164 39.25 15.35 -26.15
C GLU A 164 40.13 15.35 -27.40
N ARG A 165 39.62 14.91 -28.56
CA ARG A 165 40.36 14.98 -29.83
C ARG A 165 40.64 16.41 -30.26
N ARG A 166 39.66 17.32 -30.13
CA ARG A 166 39.86 18.75 -30.45
C ARG A 166 40.84 19.45 -29.50
N ALA A 167 40.92 19.02 -28.24
CA ALA A 167 41.88 19.56 -27.27
C ALA A 167 43.30 18.96 -27.44
N ALA A 168 43.43 17.81 -28.09
CA ALA A 168 44.73 17.17 -28.38
C ALA A 168 45.44 17.78 -29.60
N ASP A 169 44.75 18.57 -30.42
CA ASP A 169 45.35 19.30 -31.56
C ASP A 169 46.04 20.62 -31.14
N GLU A 170 45.96 21.04 -29.86
CA GLU A 170 46.55 22.28 -29.35
C GLU A 170 47.75 22.10 -28.38
N ASP A 171 48.03 20.90 -27.89
CA ASP A 171 49.17 20.64 -26.98
C ASP A 171 49.90 19.34 -27.34
N ALA A 172 51.00 19.48 -28.09
CA ALA A 172 51.99 18.43 -28.28
C ALA A 172 52.94 18.38 -27.06
N ASP A 173 52.45 17.89 -25.92
CA ASP A 173 53.35 17.32 -24.91
C ASP A 173 52.71 16.12 -24.23
N GLY A 174 53.44 15.01 -24.29
CA GLY A 174 52.95 13.68 -23.95
C GLY A 174 52.77 13.51 -22.45
N CYS A 175 51.53 13.36 -22.01
CA CYS A 175 51.22 12.77 -20.72
C CYS A 175 50.13 11.71 -20.93
N GLU A 176 50.47 10.45 -20.64
CA GLU A 176 49.57 9.29 -20.65
C GLU A 176 48.36 9.54 -19.76
N LYS A 177 47.31 10.15 -20.31
CA LYS A 177 46.02 10.28 -19.63
C LYS A 177 45.31 8.95 -19.73
N THR A 178 45.41 8.20 -18.63
CA THR A 178 44.62 7.03 -18.27
C THR A 178 43.20 7.11 -18.85
N THR A 179 42.93 6.33 -19.90
CA THR A 179 41.58 6.11 -20.44
C THR A 179 40.81 5.25 -19.45
N ALA A 180 40.42 5.83 -18.31
CA ALA A 180 39.42 5.26 -17.45
C ALA A 180 38.15 5.12 -18.29
N LYS A 181 37.87 3.90 -18.77
CA LYS A 181 36.57 3.49 -19.30
C LYS A 181 35.53 4.01 -18.32
N ARG A 182 34.92 5.16 -18.59
CA ARG A 182 33.82 5.67 -17.77
C ARG A 182 32.72 4.64 -17.87
N THR A 183 32.60 3.85 -16.81
CA THR A 183 31.56 2.86 -16.61
C THR A 183 30.23 3.59 -16.49
N LYS A 184 29.14 2.95 -16.89
CA LYS A 184 27.81 3.53 -16.72
C LYS A 184 27.55 3.74 -15.24
N LEU A 185 26.94 4.87 -14.90
CA LEU A 185 26.46 5.08 -13.55
C LEU A 185 25.25 4.16 -13.28
N PRO A 186 25.10 3.65 -12.05
CA PRO A 186 23.92 2.89 -11.66
C PRO A 186 22.67 3.78 -11.64
N LEU A 187 21.49 3.16 -11.66
CA LEU A 187 20.21 3.81 -11.43
C LEU A 187 19.78 3.58 -9.98
N LEU A 188 19.29 4.64 -9.32
CA LEU A 188 18.73 4.53 -7.96
C LEU A 188 17.22 4.27 -8.06
N PHE A 189 16.78 3.14 -7.51
CA PHE A 189 15.40 2.72 -7.56
C PHE A 189 14.71 2.94 -6.23
N LEU A 190 13.78 3.90 -6.18
CA LEU A 190 13.05 4.29 -4.97
C LEU A 190 11.76 3.46 -4.87
N ILE A 191 11.73 2.57 -3.87
CA ILE A 191 10.71 1.52 -3.75
C ILE A 191 10.05 1.47 -2.37
N GLY A 192 8.92 0.76 -2.31
CA GLY A 192 8.32 0.35 -1.04
C GLY A 192 8.97 -0.93 -0.50
N GLU A 193 8.88 -1.16 0.81
CA GLU A 193 9.44 -2.36 1.44
C GLU A 193 8.91 -3.65 0.80
N GLN A 194 7.59 -3.70 0.55
CA GLN A 194 6.98 -4.76 -0.24
C GLN A 194 7.02 -4.38 -1.73
N HIS A 195 7.93 -4.98 -2.48
CA HIS A 195 8.04 -4.85 -3.93
C HIS A 195 8.33 -6.21 -4.57
N ARG A 196 7.83 -6.41 -5.80
CA ARG A 196 8.10 -7.60 -6.64
C ARG A 196 8.44 -7.15 -8.06
N ASP A 197 9.31 -6.16 -8.15
CA ASP A 197 9.67 -5.56 -9.42
C ASP A 197 10.68 -6.42 -10.18
N ILE A 198 10.45 -6.55 -11.48
CA ILE A 198 11.32 -7.29 -12.40
C ILE A 198 12.47 -6.42 -12.93
N ILE A 199 12.38 -5.09 -12.75
CA ILE A 199 13.30 -4.10 -13.33
C ILE A 199 14.77 -4.42 -13.04
N PRO A 200 15.22 -4.62 -11.78
CA PRO A 200 16.64 -4.93 -11.53
C PRO A 200 17.09 -6.21 -12.25
N LYS A 201 16.24 -7.25 -12.23
CA LYS A 201 16.53 -8.53 -12.91
C LYS A 201 16.66 -8.36 -14.41
N THR A 202 15.80 -7.58 -15.05
CA THR A 202 15.83 -7.32 -16.49
C THR A 202 17.02 -6.44 -16.88
N LEU A 203 17.33 -5.39 -16.11
CA LEU A 203 18.43 -4.46 -16.41
C LEU A 203 19.84 -5.04 -16.16
N MET A 204 19.95 -6.00 -15.23
CA MET A 204 21.20 -6.62 -14.81
C MET A 204 21.35 -8.06 -15.33
N ALA A 205 20.46 -8.53 -16.20
CA ALA A 205 20.45 -9.90 -16.69
C ALA A 205 21.77 -10.30 -17.37
N ASP A 206 22.28 -11.51 -17.05
CA ASP A 206 23.51 -12.02 -17.66
C ASP A 206 23.38 -12.33 -19.15
N THR A 207 22.15 -12.45 -19.65
CA THR A 207 21.85 -12.59 -21.07
C THR A 207 22.09 -11.31 -21.86
N LEU A 208 22.17 -10.16 -21.21
CA LEU A 208 22.50 -8.89 -21.86
C LEU A 208 24.01 -8.76 -22.09
N PRO A 209 24.43 -8.18 -23.24
CA PRO A 209 25.82 -7.79 -23.45
C PRO A 209 26.36 -6.92 -22.30
N PRO A 210 27.59 -7.13 -21.80
CA PRO A 210 28.13 -6.38 -20.67
C PRO A 210 28.05 -4.85 -20.83
N GLU A 211 28.20 -4.36 -22.06
CA GLU A 211 28.13 -2.95 -22.42
C GLU A 211 26.72 -2.37 -22.46
N THR A 212 25.66 -3.18 -22.43
CA THR A 212 24.24 -2.73 -22.39
C THR A 212 23.61 -2.88 -21.01
N ARG A 213 24.18 -3.72 -20.13
CA ARG A 213 23.77 -3.86 -18.73
C ARG A 213 23.77 -2.53 -17.98
N ILE A 214 22.85 -2.40 -17.02
CA ILE A 214 22.68 -1.22 -16.18
C ILE A 214 22.53 -1.69 -14.74
N GLU A 215 23.44 -1.26 -13.87
CA GLU A 215 23.35 -1.55 -12.45
C GLU A 215 22.19 -0.78 -11.82
N VAL A 216 21.48 -1.44 -10.90
CA VAL A 216 20.36 -0.85 -10.16
C VAL A 216 20.64 -0.98 -8.68
N GLU A 217 20.58 0.15 -7.96
CA GLU A 217 20.61 0.17 -6.51
C GLU A 217 19.19 0.39 -5.97
N GLU A 218 18.70 -0.54 -5.17
CA GLU A 218 17.37 -0.46 -4.56
C GLU A 218 17.40 0.28 -3.22
N LEU A 219 16.50 1.25 -3.07
CA LEU A 219 16.36 2.03 -1.83
C LEU A 219 14.90 2.06 -1.38
N ILE A 220 14.63 1.37 -0.28
CA ILE A 220 13.32 1.36 0.38
C ILE A 220 13.08 2.74 1.03
N VAL A 221 12.12 3.49 0.52
CA VAL A 221 11.77 4.84 1.00
C VAL A 221 10.45 4.93 1.75
N TYR A 222 9.63 3.88 1.69
CA TYR A 222 8.45 3.78 2.53
C TYR A 222 8.13 2.32 2.84
N GLU A 223 7.41 2.11 3.93
CA GLU A 223 6.85 0.82 4.33
C GLU A 223 5.33 0.94 4.43
N THR A 224 4.63 -0.16 4.18
CA THR A 224 3.18 -0.23 4.37
C THR A 224 2.91 -1.16 5.54
N GLY A 225 2.34 -0.61 6.60
CA GLY A 225 2.09 -1.32 7.84
C GLY A 225 0.64 -1.18 8.28
N VAL A 226 0.31 -1.89 9.37
CA VAL A 226 -0.94 -1.65 10.10
C VAL A 226 -0.85 -0.30 10.80
N MET A 227 -1.92 0.47 10.77
CA MET A 227 -2.02 1.75 11.46
C MET A 227 -1.84 1.58 12.96
N GLU A 228 -1.00 2.40 13.58
CA GLU A 228 -0.86 2.40 15.05
C GLU A 228 -2.19 2.61 15.76
N SER A 229 -3.05 3.48 15.23
CA SER A 229 -4.38 3.77 15.79
C SER A 229 -5.46 2.75 15.43
N PHE A 230 -5.13 1.72 14.62
CA PHE A 230 -6.13 0.78 14.11
C PHE A 230 -6.83 0.03 15.24
N GLU A 231 -6.08 -0.52 16.20
CA GLU A 231 -6.66 -1.30 17.31
C GLU A 231 -7.60 -0.44 18.16
N ASP A 232 -7.20 0.80 18.47
CA ASP A 232 -8.00 1.74 19.25
C ASP A 232 -9.27 2.17 18.50
N MET A 233 -9.15 2.52 17.22
CA MET A 233 -10.30 2.88 16.38
C MET A 233 -11.28 1.71 16.25
N PHE A 234 -10.77 0.50 16.03
CA PHE A 234 -11.61 -0.67 15.92
C PHE A 234 -12.27 -1.03 17.26
N ALA A 235 -11.54 -0.93 18.37
CA ALA A 235 -12.07 -1.16 19.71
C ALA A 235 -13.19 -0.18 20.06
N ALA A 236 -12.99 1.12 19.77
CA ALA A 236 -14.00 2.15 19.97
C ALA A 236 -15.25 1.87 19.13
N ALA A 237 -15.07 1.58 17.83
CA ALA A 237 -16.18 1.29 16.93
C ALA A 237 -16.97 0.04 17.36
N LEU A 238 -16.28 -1.00 17.82
CA LEU A 238 -16.89 -2.22 18.36
C LEU A 238 -17.62 -1.97 19.68
N GLY A 239 -17.02 -1.17 20.57
CA GLY A 239 -17.62 -0.75 21.84
C GLY A 239 -18.92 0.02 21.64
N ASP A 240 -18.92 0.99 20.72
CA ASP A 240 -20.08 1.78 20.35
C ASP A 240 -21.21 0.91 19.79
N ALA A 241 -20.89 0.02 18.85
CA ALA A 241 -21.88 -0.89 18.27
C ALA A 241 -22.49 -1.82 19.34
N ARG A 242 -21.67 -2.37 20.24
CA ARG A 242 -22.14 -3.19 21.37
C ARG A 242 -23.01 -2.38 22.33
N ALA A 243 -22.67 -1.12 22.61
CA ALA A 243 -23.47 -0.24 23.47
C ALA A 243 -24.84 0.07 22.85
N ARG A 244 -24.89 0.42 21.56
CA ARG A 244 -26.14 0.66 20.82
C ARG A 244 -27.04 -0.58 20.85
N ARG A 245 -26.48 -1.77 20.59
CA ARG A 245 -27.21 -3.04 20.66
C ARG A 245 -27.81 -3.31 22.04
N ARG A 246 -27.07 -3.03 23.13
CA ARG A 246 -27.59 -3.19 24.50
C ARG A 246 -28.77 -2.26 24.77
N LEU A 247 -28.69 -0.99 24.36
CA LEU A 247 -29.79 -0.03 24.51
C LEU A 247 -31.03 -0.47 23.74
N GLU A 248 -30.87 -0.93 22.50
CA GLU A 248 -31.98 -1.45 21.68
C GLU A 248 -32.63 -2.70 22.29
N SER A 249 -31.84 -3.61 22.86
CA SER A 249 -32.37 -4.78 23.57
C SER A 249 -33.08 -4.42 24.88
N GLY A 250 -32.54 -3.45 25.63
CA GLY A 250 -33.08 -3.00 26.92
C GLY A 250 -34.39 -2.21 26.83
N SER A 251 -34.68 -1.56 25.70
CA SER A 251 -35.96 -0.85 25.47
C SER A 251 -37.14 -1.76 25.15
N SER A 252 -36.94 -3.07 25.00
CA SER A 252 -38.02 -4.06 24.77
C SER A 252 -38.51 -4.77 26.04
N GLY A 253 -37.95 -4.46 27.22
CA GLY A 253 -38.25 -5.09 28.51
C GLY A 253 -39.42 -4.45 29.30
N GLY A 254 -40.53 -4.12 28.63
CA GLY A 254 -41.75 -3.63 29.27
C GLY A 254 -42.83 -4.72 29.36
N ALA A 255 -42.90 -5.37 30.52
CA ALA A 255 -44.04 -6.12 31.07
C ALA A 255 -44.75 -7.16 30.17
N ASP A 256 -44.20 -8.38 30.08
CA ASP A 256 -45.01 -9.57 30.38
C ASP A 256 -44.11 -10.75 30.79
N GLY A 257 -44.50 -11.46 31.84
CA GLY A 257 -43.80 -12.64 32.32
C GLY A 257 -44.09 -13.82 31.40
N GLY A 258 -43.16 -14.13 30.50
CA GLY A 258 -43.26 -15.24 29.56
C GLY A 258 -41.88 -15.79 29.23
N GLU A 259 -41.79 -17.11 29.18
CA GLU A 259 -40.59 -17.93 29.14
C GLU A 259 -39.61 -17.59 28.01
N ASN A 260 -38.32 -17.86 28.29
CA ASN A 260 -37.17 -17.78 27.39
C ASN A 260 -37.50 -18.14 25.92
N VAL A 261 -37.65 -17.12 25.09
CA VAL A 261 -37.43 -17.25 23.65
C VAL A 261 -36.22 -16.41 23.30
N ASN A 262 -35.17 -17.10 22.87
CA ASN A 262 -33.88 -16.64 22.39
C ASN A 262 -34.06 -15.62 21.24
N SER A 263 -34.41 -14.38 21.55
CA SER A 263 -34.62 -13.33 20.57
C SER A 263 -33.26 -12.99 19.94
N SER A 264 -33.07 -13.51 18.73
CA SER A 264 -31.86 -13.42 17.91
C SER A 264 -31.13 -12.09 18.07
N GLU A 265 -30.07 -12.09 18.87
CA GLU A 265 -29.16 -10.97 18.94
C GLU A 265 -28.57 -10.80 17.54
N ARG A 266 -28.83 -9.64 16.92
CA ARG A 266 -28.36 -9.38 15.55
C ARG A 266 -26.83 -9.38 15.56
N PRO A 267 -26.18 -10.26 14.79
CA PRO A 267 -24.73 -10.37 14.79
C PRO A 267 -24.10 -9.10 14.23
N MET A 268 -22.86 -8.79 14.61
CA MET A 268 -22.05 -7.79 13.92
C MET A 268 -21.19 -8.48 12.88
N TRP A 269 -20.90 -7.79 11.78
CA TRP A 269 -20.01 -8.31 10.73
C TRP A 269 -18.68 -7.56 10.75
N VAL A 270 -17.58 -8.31 10.63
CA VAL A 270 -16.23 -7.76 10.43
C VAL A 270 -15.72 -8.25 9.08
N VAL A 271 -15.55 -7.33 8.13
CA VAL A 271 -15.09 -7.62 6.78
C VAL A 271 -13.61 -7.29 6.64
N VAL A 272 -12.81 -8.31 6.31
CA VAL A 272 -11.35 -8.23 6.23
C VAL A 272 -10.89 -8.21 4.78
N PHE A 273 -10.18 -7.15 4.40
CA PHE A 273 -9.80 -6.88 3.00
C PHE A 273 -8.40 -7.36 2.64
N SER A 274 -7.55 -7.68 3.62
CA SER A 274 -6.20 -8.19 3.36
C SER A 274 -5.63 -8.91 4.59
N PRO A 275 -4.57 -9.71 4.43
CA PRO A 275 -3.81 -10.27 5.56
C PRO A 275 -3.28 -9.22 6.54
N THR A 276 -2.91 -8.03 6.04
CA THR A 276 -2.16 -6.97 6.74
C THR A 276 -3.01 -6.21 7.78
N GLY A 277 -3.54 -6.92 8.78
CA GLY A 277 -4.44 -6.38 9.80
C GLY A 277 -5.22 -7.45 10.54
N CYS A 278 -5.14 -8.70 10.08
CA CYS A 278 -5.75 -9.86 10.73
C CYS A 278 -5.30 -10.00 12.18
N GLU A 279 -4.00 -9.86 12.46
CA GLU A 279 -3.46 -10.01 13.81
C GLU A 279 -4.06 -8.98 14.78
N ALA A 280 -3.96 -7.70 14.42
CA ALA A 280 -4.47 -6.60 15.22
C ALA A 280 -5.98 -6.69 15.41
N MET A 281 -6.72 -7.05 14.35
CA MET A 281 -8.18 -7.30 14.43
C MET A 281 -8.49 -8.40 15.45
N LEU A 282 -7.76 -9.53 15.41
CA LEU A 282 -7.99 -10.64 16.33
C LEU A 282 -7.62 -10.30 17.77
N ARG A 283 -6.59 -9.46 18.00
CA ARG A 283 -6.28 -8.91 19.32
C ARG A 283 -7.43 -8.04 19.83
N THR A 284 -7.95 -7.11 19.01
CA THR A 284 -9.08 -6.25 19.37
C THR A 284 -10.37 -7.03 19.65
N LEU A 285 -10.62 -8.11 18.91
CA LEU A 285 -11.77 -9.00 19.17
C LEU A 285 -11.61 -9.82 20.45
N GLY A 286 -10.43 -9.88 21.05
CA GLY A 286 -10.12 -10.71 22.22
C GLY A 286 -9.84 -12.18 21.86
N VAL A 287 -9.57 -12.46 20.58
CA VAL A 287 -9.22 -13.80 20.08
C VAL A 287 -7.77 -14.15 20.36
N LEU A 288 -6.86 -13.18 20.29
CA LEU A 288 -5.45 -13.32 20.64
C LEU A 288 -5.17 -12.67 22.01
N PRO A 289 -4.25 -13.23 22.82
CA PRO A 289 -3.85 -12.59 24.08
C PRO A 289 -3.11 -11.27 23.80
N GLY A 290 -3.23 -10.30 24.70
CA GLY A 290 -2.56 -9.00 24.62
C GLY A 290 -1.06 -9.02 24.93
N GLY A 291 -0.32 -9.99 24.39
CA GLY A 291 1.12 -10.19 24.59
C GLY A 291 1.63 -11.46 23.90
N GLU A 292 2.95 -11.61 23.77
CA GLU A 292 3.61 -12.83 23.26
C GLU A 292 3.40 -13.98 24.26
N GLY A 293 2.26 -14.64 24.17
CA GLY A 293 1.89 -15.79 25.01
C GLY A 293 2.37 -17.10 24.39
N GLY A 294 3.07 -17.91 25.19
CA GLY A 294 3.54 -19.24 24.84
C GLY A 294 2.43 -20.22 24.47
N GLU A 295 2.82 -21.44 24.08
CA GLU A 295 1.93 -22.48 23.57
C GLU A 295 0.71 -22.74 24.49
N GLU A 296 -0.46 -22.25 24.09
CA GLU A 296 -1.74 -22.56 24.74
C GLU A 296 -2.32 -23.88 24.21
N GLU A 297 -2.94 -24.66 25.10
CA GLU A 297 -3.69 -25.86 24.71
C GLU A 297 -4.81 -25.53 23.72
N LYS A 298 -4.93 -26.35 22.65
CA LYS A 298 -5.89 -26.17 21.56
C LYS A 298 -7.33 -25.97 22.05
N GLU A 299 -7.76 -26.69 23.07
CA GLU A 299 -9.13 -26.62 23.60
C GLU A 299 -9.41 -25.28 24.31
N LYS A 300 -8.45 -24.76 25.09
CA LYS A 300 -8.57 -23.43 25.73
C LYS A 300 -8.63 -22.32 24.68
N LYS A 301 -7.80 -22.44 23.63
CA LYS A 301 -7.79 -21.50 22.50
C LYS A 301 -9.14 -21.50 21.76
N ALA A 302 -9.72 -22.67 21.48
CA ALA A 302 -11.02 -22.78 20.82
C ALA A 302 -12.15 -22.13 21.63
N ARG A 303 -12.22 -22.39 22.94
CA ARG A 303 -13.21 -21.77 23.83
C ARG A 303 -13.05 -20.24 23.92
N ARG A 304 -11.82 -19.73 23.88
CA ARG A 304 -11.57 -18.27 23.83
C ARG A 304 -12.11 -17.66 22.53
N ILE A 305 -11.79 -18.26 21.39
CA ILE A 305 -12.26 -17.82 20.07
C ILE A 305 -13.79 -17.78 20.07
N GLU A 306 -14.44 -18.85 20.49
CA GLU A 306 -15.91 -18.95 20.54
C GLU A 306 -16.51 -17.84 21.42
N ARG A 307 -15.93 -17.60 22.61
CA ARG A 307 -16.41 -16.55 23.52
C ARG A 307 -16.22 -15.14 22.98
N ALA A 308 -15.11 -14.91 22.27
CA ALA A 308 -14.73 -13.63 21.68
C ALA A 308 -15.59 -13.27 20.46
N LEU A 309 -15.93 -14.27 19.64
CA LEU A 309 -16.70 -14.12 18.41
C LEU A 309 -18.21 -14.40 18.59
N ARG A 310 -18.70 -14.59 19.81
CA ARG A 310 -20.11 -14.92 20.06
C ARG A 310 -21.11 -13.92 19.46
N ASP A 311 -20.69 -12.66 19.31
CA ASP A 311 -21.51 -11.56 18.82
C ASP A 311 -21.02 -10.98 17.48
N CYS A 312 -20.01 -11.61 16.87
CA CYS A 312 -19.33 -11.15 15.66
C CYS A 312 -19.10 -12.30 14.66
N TYR A 313 -19.42 -12.06 13.39
CA TYR A 313 -18.98 -12.91 12.28
C TYR A 313 -17.87 -12.25 11.48
N ILE A 314 -16.97 -13.07 10.95
CA ILE A 314 -15.84 -12.64 10.13
C ILE A 314 -16.11 -13.01 8.67
N ALA A 315 -16.09 -12.01 7.79
CA ALA A 315 -16.09 -12.19 6.36
C ALA A 315 -14.74 -11.77 5.77
N THR A 316 -14.18 -12.57 4.87
CA THR A 316 -12.95 -12.21 4.14
C THR A 316 -13.26 -11.88 2.68
N ILE A 317 -12.54 -10.91 2.11
CA ILE A 317 -12.73 -10.50 0.71
C ILE A 317 -12.31 -11.56 -0.32
N GLY A 318 -11.56 -12.59 0.11
CA GLY A 318 -11.11 -13.65 -0.78
C GLY A 318 -10.20 -14.67 -0.10
N PRO A 319 -9.76 -15.70 -0.86
CA PRO A 319 -9.11 -16.89 -0.32
C PRO A 319 -7.76 -16.59 0.34
N THR A 320 -6.97 -15.67 -0.20
CA THR A 320 -5.67 -15.29 0.40
C THR A 320 -5.81 -14.82 1.85
N THR A 321 -6.83 -14.02 2.15
CA THR A 321 -7.08 -13.52 3.51
C THR A 321 -7.66 -14.62 4.41
N ARG A 322 -8.56 -15.46 3.88
CA ARG A 322 -9.09 -16.63 4.59
C ARG A 322 -7.99 -17.60 5.00
N ASP A 323 -7.17 -18.00 4.04
CA ASP A 323 -6.10 -18.97 4.26
C ASP A 323 -5.08 -18.42 5.27
N HIS A 324 -4.79 -17.12 5.23
CA HIS A 324 -3.96 -16.46 6.24
C HIS A 324 -4.56 -16.54 7.66
N LEU A 325 -5.87 -16.27 7.83
CA LEU A 325 -6.55 -16.39 9.12
C LEU A 325 -6.51 -17.83 9.67
N ARG A 326 -6.78 -18.80 8.80
CA ARG A 326 -6.81 -20.22 9.13
C ARG A 326 -5.42 -20.74 9.50
N GLU A 327 -4.43 -20.52 8.63
CA GLU A 327 -3.11 -21.12 8.75
C GLU A 327 -2.28 -20.47 9.86
N ARG A 328 -2.37 -19.15 10.01
CA ARG A 328 -1.54 -18.41 10.97
C ARG A 328 -2.17 -18.32 12.35
N TYR A 329 -3.49 -18.20 12.43
CA TYR A 329 -4.18 -17.96 13.71
C TYR A 329 -5.12 -19.10 14.13
N GLY A 330 -5.45 -20.03 13.22
CA GLY A 330 -6.42 -21.09 13.50
C GLY A 330 -7.85 -20.58 13.60
N VAL A 331 -8.15 -19.45 12.97
CA VAL A 331 -9.49 -18.83 12.95
C VAL A 331 -10.10 -19.10 11.59
N GLU A 332 -11.23 -19.81 11.55
CA GLU A 332 -12.01 -20.02 10.33
C GLU A 332 -12.99 -18.85 10.17
N PRO A 333 -12.92 -18.07 9.08
CA PRO A 333 -13.92 -17.05 8.79
C PRO A 333 -15.29 -17.67 8.49
N ASP A 334 -16.36 -17.00 8.91
CA ASP A 334 -17.74 -17.41 8.60
C ASP A 334 -18.06 -17.31 7.10
N VAL A 335 -17.44 -16.34 6.41
CA VAL A 335 -17.64 -16.08 4.99
C VAL A 335 -16.32 -15.85 4.29
N CYS A 336 -16.12 -16.50 3.15
CA CYS A 336 -15.10 -16.14 2.17
C CYS A 336 -15.79 -15.74 0.87
N ALA A 337 -15.66 -14.47 0.46
CA ALA A 337 -16.27 -13.98 -0.77
C ALA A 337 -15.67 -14.71 -1.99
N GLU A 338 -16.54 -15.14 -2.90
CA GLU A 338 -16.14 -15.77 -4.17
C GLU A 338 -15.55 -14.74 -5.14
N ILE A 339 -16.09 -13.53 -5.11
CA ILE A 339 -15.68 -12.39 -5.93
C ILE A 339 -15.26 -11.27 -4.98
N PRO A 340 -14.08 -10.64 -5.15
CA PRO A 340 -13.61 -9.56 -4.29
C PRO A 340 -14.33 -8.24 -4.61
N SER A 341 -15.65 -8.21 -4.41
CA SER A 341 -16.53 -7.06 -4.65
C SER A 341 -17.55 -6.87 -3.52
N PRO A 342 -18.21 -5.70 -3.44
CA PRO A 342 -19.31 -5.49 -2.49
C PRO A 342 -20.39 -6.57 -2.58
N GLU A 343 -20.81 -6.93 -3.79
CA GLU A 343 -21.81 -7.96 -4.06
C GLU A 343 -21.33 -9.35 -3.66
N GLY A 344 -20.05 -9.65 -3.90
CA GLY A 344 -19.47 -10.94 -3.52
C GLY A 344 -19.47 -11.15 -2.01
N VAL A 345 -19.10 -10.12 -1.25
CA VAL A 345 -19.19 -10.15 0.23
C VAL A 345 -20.66 -10.25 0.67
N GLY A 346 -21.53 -9.41 0.09
CA GLY A 346 -22.96 -9.38 0.42
C GLY A 346 -23.67 -10.73 0.21
N LYS A 347 -23.47 -11.35 -0.95
CA LYS A 347 -24.01 -12.69 -1.27
C LYS A 347 -23.47 -13.76 -0.33
N GLY A 348 -22.18 -13.70 0.02
CA GLY A 348 -21.57 -14.61 0.99
C GLY A 348 -22.23 -14.50 2.37
N ILE A 349 -22.45 -13.28 2.85
CA ILE A 349 -23.15 -12.98 4.10
C ILE A 349 -24.59 -13.51 4.06
N GLU A 350 -25.33 -13.22 2.98
CA GLU A 350 -26.71 -13.67 2.82
C GLU A 350 -26.83 -15.20 2.86
N LYS A 351 -25.98 -15.89 2.09
CA LYS A 351 -25.93 -17.36 2.06
C LYS A 351 -25.65 -17.94 3.45
N PHE A 352 -24.65 -17.41 4.16
CA PHE A 352 -24.32 -17.85 5.50
C PHE A 352 -25.49 -17.67 6.49
N LEU A 353 -26.18 -16.52 6.44
CA LEU A 353 -27.33 -16.27 7.31
C LEU A 353 -28.52 -17.18 7.00
N LEU A 354 -28.74 -17.53 5.71
CA LEU A 354 -29.77 -18.49 5.31
C LEU A 354 -29.46 -19.89 5.82
N GLU A 355 -28.22 -20.36 5.66
CA GLU A 355 -27.76 -21.66 6.16
C GLU A 355 -27.89 -21.77 7.69
N LYS A 356 -27.58 -20.67 8.40
CA LYS A 356 -27.69 -20.62 9.87
C LYS A 356 -29.13 -20.60 10.37
N ARG A 357 -30.09 -20.07 9.61
CA ARG A 357 -31.52 -20.10 9.94
C ARG A 357 -32.18 -21.45 9.66
N GLY A 358 -31.59 -22.24 8.77
CA GLY A 358 -32.07 -23.58 8.42
C GLY A 358 -31.50 -24.71 9.30
N ARG A 359 -30.55 -24.40 10.19
CA ARG A 359 -30.05 -25.29 11.26
C ARG A 359 -30.73 -24.94 12.57
#